data_AF-A0A1F4UNP9-F1
#
_entry.id   AF-A0A1F4UNP9-F1
#
_cell.length_a   1.000
_cell.length_b   1.000
_cell.length_c   1.000
_cell.angle_alpha   90.00
_cell.angle_beta   90.00
_cell.angle_gamma   90.00
#
_symmetry.space_group_name_H-M   'P 1'
#
loop_
_entity.id
_entity.type
_entity.pdbx_description
1 polymer ?
#
loop_
_entity_poly.entity_id
_entity_poly.type
_entity_poly.pdbx_seq_one_letter_code
_entity_poly.pdbx_strand_id
1 'polypeptide(L)' 'MAVIVHANENIDSALKRLHREVMREKILETYREKVYRVKPSLLKIQKRREWAKMKRRRRSAARRAK' A
#
# COMPACT_ATOMS: atom_id res chain seq x y z
N MET A 1 -0.96 10.65 8.81
CA MET A 1 -1.58 9.98 9.96
C MET A 1 -0.82 10.20 11.28
N ALA A 2 -1.48 10.05 12.43
CA ALA A 2 -0.85 9.80 13.73
C ALA A 2 -1.46 8.52 14.34
N VAL A 3 -0.63 7.61 14.86
CA VAL A 3 -1.09 6.42 15.60
C VAL A 3 -1.00 6.73 17.09
N ILE A 4 -2.16 6.80 17.74
CA ILE A 4 -2.24 6.97 19.19
C ILE A 4 -2.01 5.59 19.81
N VAL A 5 -0.95 5.48 20.61
CA VAL A 5 -0.62 4.27 21.36
C VAL A 5 -1.07 4.48 22.80
N HIS A 6 -1.87 3.55 23.31
CA HIS A 6 -2.32 3.58 24.70
C HIS A 6 -1.31 2.88 25.60
N ALA A 7 -1.17 3.33 26.86
CA ALA A 7 -0.17 2.82 27.80
C ALA A 7 -0.28 1.31 28.09
N ASN A 8 -1.45 0.71 27.89
CA ASN A 8 -1.71 -0.72 28.12
C ASN A 8 -1.65 -1.58 26.84
N GLU A 9 -1.22 -1.01 25.70
CA GLU A 9 -1.17 -1.73 24.43
C GLU A 9 0.19 -2.42 24.25
N ASN A 10 0.19 -3.68 23.78
CA ASN A 10 1.42 -4.38 23.41
C ASN A 10 2.11 -3.64 22.24
N ILE A 11 3.40 -3.35 22.39
CA ILE A 11 4.25 -2.65 21.42
C ILE A 11 4.11 -3.25 20.02
N ASP A 12 4.07 -4.58 19.90
CA ASP A 12 3.97 -5.26 18.60
C ASP A 12 2.65 -4.95 17.87
N SER A 13 1.55 -4.83 18.62
CA SER A 13 0.24 -4.50 18.07
C SER A 13 0.22 -3.06 17.59
N ALA A 14 0.80 -2.15 18.37
CA ALA A 14 0.96 -0.75 18.00
C ALA A 14 1.80 -0.60 16.71
N LEU A 15 2.94 -1.29 16.63
CA LEU A 15 3.81 -1.29 15.45
C LEU A 15 3.11 -1.86 14.21
N LYS A 16 2.33 -2.95 14.34
CA LYS A 16 1.54 -3.50 13.23
C LYS A 16 0.48 -2.52 12.74
N ARG A 17 -0.15 -1.77 13.65
CA ARG A 17 -1.14 -0.74 13.28
C ARG A 17 -0.45 0.40 12.53
N LEU A 18 0.67 0.90 13.04
CA LEU A 18 1.49 1.90 12.36
C LEU A 18 1.91 1.44 10.96
N HIS A 19 2.40 0.21 10.83
CA HIS A 19 2.79 -0.35 9.54
C HIS A 19 1.62 -0.39 8.54
N ARG A 20 0.42 -0.79 8.99
CA ARG A 20 -0.79 -0.78 8.13
C ARG A 20 -1.15 0.61 7.66
N GLU A 21 -1.05 1.62 8.52
CA GLU A 21 -1.35 3.01 8.13
C GLU A 21 -0.32 3.57 7.15
N VAL A 22 0.98 3.30 7.36
CA VAL A 22 2.05 3.66 6.41
C VAL A 22 1.79 3.02 5.03
N MET A 23 1.40 1.75 5.02
CA MET A 23 1.08 1.03 3.77
C MET A 23 -0.21 1.54 3.11
N ARG A 24 -1.21 1.97 3.90
CA ARG A 24 -2.46 2.56 3.40
C ARG A 24 -2.20 3.91 2.74
N GLU A 25 -1.44 4.79 3.39
CA GLU A 25 -1.08 6.11 2.88
C GLU A 25 -0.01 6.04 1.77
N LYS A 26 0.63 4.88 1.55
CA LYS A 26 1.67 4.66 0.53
C LYS A 26 2.85 5.64 0.65
N ILE A 27 3.19 6.04 1.88
CA ILE A 27 4.22 7.08 2.14
C ILE A 27 5.56 6.68 1.55
N LEU A 28 6.02 5.45 1.79
CA LEU A 28 7.32 4.98 1.31
C LEU A 28 7.34 4.80 -0.22
N GLU A 29 6.22 4.39 -0.81
CA GLU A 29 6.08 4.24 -2.27
C GLU A 29 6.13 5.61 -2.95
N THR A 30 5.36 6.58 -2.44
CA THR A 30 5.35 7.96 -2.96
C THR A 30 6.69 8.67 -2.80
N TYR A 31 7.39 8.46 -1.68
CA TYR A 31 8.76 8.97 -1.53
C TYR A 31 9.67 8.42 -2.63
N ARG A 32 9.69 7.09 -2.81
CA ARG A 32 10.52 6.42 -3.82
C ARG A 32 10.21 6.87 -5.25
N GLU A 33 8.93 7.11 -5.57
CA GLU A 33 8.51 7.61 -6.88
C GLU A 33 8.96 9.05 -7.15
N LYS A 34 9.14 9.86 -6.10
CA LYS A 34 9.60 11.25 -6.20
C LYS A 34 11.12 11.40 -6.23
N VAL A 35 11.89 10.36 -5.86
CA VAL A 35 13.37 10.41 -5.84
C VAL A 35 13.95 10.73 -7.22
N TYR A 36 13.34 10.22 -8.29
CA TYR A 36 13.81 10.41 -9.65
C TYR A 36 12.71 10.93 -10.57
N ARG A 37 13.09 11.68 -11.60
CA ARG A 37 12.16 12.08 -12.65
C ARG A 37 11.69 10.86 -13.43
N VAL A 38 10.38 10.65 -13.50
CA VAL A 38 9.75 9.59 -14.29
C VAL A 38 9.18 10.16 -15.60
N LYS A 39 9.45 9.49 -16.74
CA LYS A 39 8.87 9.86 -18.04
C LYS A 39 7.34 9.66 -18.03
N PRO A 40 6.53 10.57 -18.59
CA PRO A 40 5.06 10.45 -18.59
C PRO A 40 4.52 9.14 -19.19
N SER A 41 5.23 8.55 -20.16
CA SER A 41 4.84 7.27 -20.75
C SER A 41 4.91 6.11 -19.74
N LEU A 42 5.88 6.12 -18.84
CA LEU A 42 6.05 5.09 -17.81
C LEU A 42 4.93 5.17 -16.77
N LEU A 43 4.45 6.37 -16.42
CA LEU A 43 3.31 6.54 -15.52
C LEU A 43 2.04 5.86 -16.07
N LYS A 44 1.78 5.99 -17.38
CA LYS A 44 0.64 5.33 -18.03
C LYS A 44 0.76 3.81 -18.00
N ILE A 45 1.98 3.27 -18.13
CA ILE A 45 2.24 1.83 -18.09
C ILE A 45 2.10 1.31 -16.66
N GLN A 46 2.66 2.01 -15.68
CA GLN A 46 2.59 1.65 -14.26
C GLN A 46 1.14 1.60 -13.76
N LYS A 47 0.32 2.61 -14.09
CA LYS A 47 -1.12 2.63 -13.76
C LYS A 47 -1.86 1.41 -14.32
N ARG A 48 -1.62 1.07 -15.60
CA ARG A 48 -2.24 -0.12 -16.23
C ARG A 48 -1.80 -1.42 -15.56
N ARG A 49 -0.52 -1.55 -15.23
CA ARG A 49 0.05 -2.73 -14.56
C ARG A 49 -0.57 -2.93 -13.18
N GLU A 50 -0.64 -1.89 -12.36
CA GLU A 50 -1.24 -1.99 -11.02
C GLU A 50 -2.75 -2.28 -11.08
N TRP A 51 -3.48 -1.68 -12.03
CA TRP A 51 -4.88 -2.01 -12.25
C TRP A 51 -5.09 -3.48 -12.62
N ALA A 52 -4.33 -4.00 -13.59
CA ALA A 52 -4.42 -5.39 -14.02
C ALA A 52 -4.07 -6.36 -12.88
N LYS A 53 -3.06 -6.02 -12.06
CA LYS A 53 -2.66 -6.78 -10.87
C LYS A 53 -3.75 -6.79 -9.81
N MET A 54 -4.33 -5.64 -9.46
CA MET A 54 -5.44 -5.58 -8.49
C MET A 54 -6.66 -6.34 -8.99
N LYS A 55 -7.03 -6.19 -10.26
CA LYS A 55 -8.13 -6.94 -10.89
C LYS A 55 -7.89 -8.45 -10.80
N ARG A 56 -6.67 -8.93 -11.07
CA ARG A 56 -6.30 -10.34 -10.94
C ARG A 56 -6.46 -10.82 -9.49
N ARG A 57 -5.90 -10.09 -8.52
CA ARG A 57 -5.99 -10.43 -7.09
C ARG A 57 -7.45 -10.52 -6.61
N ARG A 58 -8.31 -9.56 -6.98
CA ARG A 58 -9.74 -9.57 -6.64
C ARG A 58 -10.45 -10.79 -7.23
N ARG A 59 -10.20 -11.13 -8.49
CA ARG A 59 -10.77 -12.32 -9.14
C ARG A 59 -10.32 -13.62 -8.47
N SER A 60 -9.03 -13.75 -8.16
CA SER A 60 -8.50 -14.92 -7.46
C SER A 60 -9.09 -15.07 -6.05
N ALA A 61 -9.25 -13.97 -5.32
CA ALA A 61 -9.90 -13.99 -4.01
C ALA A 61 -11.37 -14.43 -4.10
N ALA A 62 -12.14 -13.88 -5.05
CA ALA A 62 -13.53 -14.27 -5.28
C ALA A 62 -13.68 -15.75 -5.64
N ARG A 63 -12.71 -16.32 -6.40
CA ARG A 63 -12.69 -17.75 -6.71
C ARG A 63 -12.39 -18.64 -5.50
N ARG A 64 -11.59 -18.17 -4.54
CA ARG A 64 -11.27 -18.93 -3.31
C ARG A 64 -12.38 -18.88 -2.27
N ALA A 65 -13.24 -17.87 -2.36
CA ALA A 65 -14.38 -17.68 -1.46
C ALA A 65 -15.63 -18.47 -1.90
N LYS A 66 -15.58 -19.11 -3.08
CA LYS A 66 -16.61 -20.01 -3.62
C LYS A 66 -16.14 -21.44 -3.45
#